data_AF-A0A6C0KIN0-F1
#
_entry.id   AF-A0A6C0KIN0-F1
#
_cell.length_a   1.000
_cell.length_b   1.000
_cell.length_c   1.000
_cell.angle_alpha   90.00
_cell.angle_beta   90.00
_cell.angle_gamma   90.00
#
_symmetry.space_group_name_H-M   'P 1'
#
loop_
_entity.id
_entity.type
_entity.pdbx_description
1 polymer ?
#
loop_
_entity_poly.entity_id
_entity_poly.type
_entity_poly.pdbx_seq_one_letter_code
_entity_poly.pdbx_strand_id
1 'polypeptide(L)'
;MTDYTNVLVGYSANDFFYVKAENNNEMPSASDCDSLKPYDKNWDTSCNSTNYNTSKDNILNCNHKELCKNKDKAVVLTQLQHNHIGSDQNYLDTKDEYNTAIVKTVNLGIGIIVLIGLIYTNRNI
;
A
#
# COMPACT_ATOMS: atom_id res chain seq x y z
N MET A 1 -27.29 -1.00 -4.34
CA MET A 1 -26.44 -1.88 -3.50
C MET A 1 -25.12 -1.99 -4.25
N THR A 2 -24.19 -1.10 -3.93
CA THR A 2 -22.89 -1.01 -4.61
C THR A 2 -21.81 -1.21 -3.56
N ASP A 3 -21.00 -2.22 -3.81
CA ASP A 3 -19.99 -2.81 -2.93
C ASP A 3 -18.77 -1.88 -2.88
N TYR A 4 -18.49 -1.31 -1.70
CA TYR A 4 -17.27 -0.55 -1.43
C TYR A 4 -16.44 -1.35 -0.45
N THR A 5 -15.51 -2.16 -0.96
CA THR A 5 -14.37 -2.62 -0.16
C THR A 5 -13.35 -1.50 -0.11
N ASN A 6 -13.67 -0.42 0.62
CA ASN A 6 -12.69 0.53 1.11
C ASN A 6 -11.84 -0.20 2.15
N VAL A 7 -10.89 -1.01 1.70
CA VAL A 7 -9.93 -1.64 2.59
C VAL A 7 -8.90 -0.56 2.93
N LEU A 8 -9.18 0.21 3.97
CA LEU A 8 -8.17 1.06 4.61
C LEU A 8 -7.15 0.13 5.29
N VAL A 9 -6.17 -0.32 4.52
CA VAL A 9 -5.08 -1.17 5.00
C VAL A 9 -4.04 -0.28 5.67
N GLY A 10 -4.26 0.06 6.94
CA GLY A 10 -3.29 0.77 7.77
C GLY A 10 -2.38 -0.20 8.52
N TYR A 11 -1.45 -0.87 7.83
CA TYR A 11 -0.39 -1.62 8.51
C TYR A 11 0.80 -0.72 8.77
N SER A 12 1.28 -0.68 10.01
CA SER A 12 2.56 -0.07 10.35
C SER A 12 3.68 -1.07 10.03
N ALA A 13 4.81 -0.61 9.50
CA ALA A 13 5.98 -1.48 9.34
C ALA A 13 6.36 -2.15 10.67
N ASN A 14 6.14 -1.46 11.81
CA ASN A 14 6.42 -1.98 13.15
C ASN A 14 5.50 -3.14 13.59
N ASP A 15 4.41 -3.42 12.85
CA ASP A 15 3.51 -4.53 13.15
C ASP A 15 4.09 -5.88 12.66
N PHE A 16 5.15 -5.84 11.85
CA PHE A 16 5.78 -7.04 11.32
C PHE A 16 6.97 -7.51 12.17
N PHE A 17 6.99 -8.80 12.48
CA PHE A 17 8.05 -9.44 13.26
C PHE A 17 9.45 -9.26 12.66
N TYR A 18 9.57 -9.20 11.33
CA TYR A 18 10.86 -8.98 10.67
C TYR A 18 11.48 -7.61 11.03
N VAL A 19 10.68 -6.56 11.30
CA VAL A 19 11.22 -5.23 11.63
C VAL A 19 11.92 -5.24 12.99
N LYS A 20 11.35 -5.96 13.96
CA LYS A 20 12.02 -6.16 15.25
C LYS A 20 13.32 -6.97 15.09
N ALA A 21 13.29 -8.03 14.29
CA ALA A 21 14.48 -8.84 14.03
C ALA A 21 15.58 -8.03 13.30
N GLU A 22 15.20 -7.17 12.35
CA GLU A 22 16.12 -6.30 11.62
C GLU A 22 16.78 -5.27 12.55
N ASN A 23 15.99 -4.61 13.41
CA ASN A 23 16.49 -3.68 14.42
C ASN A 23 17.45 -4.34 15.42
N ASN A 24 17.25 -5.63 15.71
CA ASN A 24 18.08 -6.40 16.62
C ASN A 24 19.28 -7.08 15.93
N ASN A 25 19.45 -6.94 14.61
CA ASN A 25 20.44 -7.69 13.81
C ASN A 25 20.26 -9.23 13.89
N GLU A 26 19.03 -9.69 14.11
CA GLU A 26 18.62 -11.10 14.12
C GLU A 26 18.02 -11.52 12.77
N MET A 27 17.82 -10.57 11.85
CA MET A 27 17.31 -10.86 10.52
C MET A 27 18.38 -11.52 9.65
N PRO A 28 18.12 -12.69 9.06
CA PRO A 28 19.02 -13.31 8.08
C PRO A 28 19.20 -12.39 6.86
N SER A 29 20.36 -12.49 6.21
CA SER A 29 20.62 -11.74 4.97
C SER A 29 19.74 -12.26 3.82
N ALA A 30 19.60 -11.46 2.75
CA ALA A 30 18.85 -11.89 1.57
C ALA A 30 19.42 -13.19 0.97
N SER A 31 20.76 -13.31 0.89
CA SER A 31 21.42 -14.54 0.43
C SER A 31 21.16 -15.74 1.33
N ASP A 32 21.01 -15.52 2.64
CA ASP A 32 20.67 -16.60 3.58
C ASP A 32 19.22 -17.05 3.38
N CYS A 33 18.29 -16.11 3.17
CA CYS A 33 16.91 -16.44 2.83
C CYS A 33 16.81 -17.24 1.51
N ASP A 34 17.57 -16.85 0.49
CA ASP A 34 17.61 -17.58 -0.79
C ASP A 34 18.15 -19.00 -0.62
N SER A 35 19.19 -19.15 0.21
CA SER A 35 19.81 -20.44 0.52
C SER A 35 18.92 -21.33 1.37
N LEU A 36 18.16 -20.75 2.32
CA LEU A 36 17.20 -21.43 3.20
C LEU A 36 15.98 -21.95 2.45
N LYS A 37 15.64 -21.37 1.29
CA LYS A 37 14.45 -21.71 0.47
C LYS A 37 13.20 -21.82 1.36
N PRO A 38 12.70 -20.72 1.90
CA PRO A 38 11.74 -20.74 3.00
C PRO A 38 10.39 -21.40 2.70
N TYR A 39 10.07 -21.58 1.42
CA TYR A 39 8.85 -22.23 0.92
C TYR A 39 9.03 -23.70 0.56
N ASP A 40 10.21 -24.28 0.80
CA ASP A 40 10.46 -25.71 0.60
C ASP A 40 9.64 -26.56 1.59
N LYS A 41 9.03 -27.63 1.09
CA LYS A 41 8.26 -28.61 1.89
C LYS A 41 9.13 -29.39 2.87
N ASN A 42 10.44 -29.44 2.66
CA ASN A 42 11.38 -30.06 3.59
C ASN A 42 11.25 -29.47 5.01
N TRP A 43 10.89 -28.19 5.11
CA TRP A 43 10.65 -27.53 6.39
C TRP A 43 9.43 -28.05 7.16
N ASP A 44 8.45 -28.67 6.49
CA ASP A 44 7.29 -29.27 7.17
C ASP A 44 7.72 -30.44 8.05
N THR A 45 8.82 -31.11 7.68
CA THR A 45 9.42 -32.19 8.47
C THR A 45 10.45 -31.64 9.46
N SER A 46 11.31 -30.71 9.05
CA SER A 46 12.38 -30.19 9.92
C SER A 46 11.86 -29.28 11.05
N CYS A 47 10.81 -28.49 10.80
CA CYS A 47 10.22 -27.57 11.78
C CYS A 47 8.96 -28.11 12.46
N ASN A 48 8.72 -29.44 12.43
CA ASN A 48 7.60 -30.03 13.15
C ASN A 48 7.88 -30.13 14.66
N SER A 49 6.85 -30.43 15.46
CA SER A 49 6.95 -30.51 16.93
C SER A 49 7.99 -31.50 17.45
N THR A 50 8.34 -32.52 16.66
CA THR A 50 9.31 -33.56 17.03
C THR A 50 10.73 -33.15 16.67
N ASN A 51 10.92 -32.53 15.50
CA ASN A 51 12.22 -32.24 14.93
C ASN A 51 12.71 -30.82 15.23
N TYR A 52 11.82 -29.89 15.56
CA TYR A 52 12.16 -28.49 15.82
C TYR A 52 13.32 -28.35 16.82
N ASN A 53 13.26 -29.06 17.94
CA ASN A 53 14.25 -29.00 19.03
C ASN A 53 15.42 -30.00 18.89
N THR A 54 15.61 -30.63 17.73
CA THR A 54 16.67 -31.63 17.53
C THR A 54 18.08 -31.02 17.61
N SER A 55 18.24 -29.77 17.20
CA SER A 55 19.51 -29.04 17.31
C SER A 55 19.26 -27.54 17.41
N LYS A 56 20.26 -26.82 17.96
CA LYS A 56 20.23 -25.34 17.99
C LYS A 56 20.17 -24.74 16.59
N ASP A 57 20.85 -25.36 15.62
CA ASP A 57 20.87 -24.90 14.23
C ASP A 57 19.50 -25.08 13.57
N ASN A 58 18.78 -26.18 13.87
CA ASN A 58 17.44 -26.39 13.33
C ASN A 58 16.45 -25.37 13.88
N ILE A 59 16.50 -25.09 15.19
CA ILE A 59 15.71 -24.02 15.82
C ILE A 59 15.98 -22.68 15.11
N LEU A 60 17.26 -22.32 14.95
CA LEU A 60 17.65 -21.07 14.31
C LEU A 60 17.16 -20.99 12.87
N ASN A 61 17.34 -22.04 12.08
CA ASN A 61 16.93 -22.07 10.68
C ASN A 61 15.41 -22.03 10.52
N CYS A 62 14.65 -22.70 11.40
CA CYS A 62 13.20 -22.61 11.42
C CYS A 62 12.72 -21.19 11.72
N ASN A 63 13.37 -20.49 12.66
CA ASN A 63 13.07 -19.10 12.96
C ASN A 63 13.43 -18.18 11.78
N HIS A 64 14.62 -18.34 11.20
CA HIS A 64 15.07 -17.58 10.04
C HIS A 64 14.14 -17.75 8.84
N LYS A 65 13.69 -18.98 8.55
CA LYS A 65 12.69 -19.28 7.52
C LYS A 65 11.41 -18.46 7.70
N GLU A 66 10.84 -18.46 8.91
CA GLU A 66 9.60 -17.72 9.15
C GLU A 66 9.81 -16.20 9.14
N LEU A 67 10.99 -15.70 9.54
CA LEU A 67 11.38 -14.29 9.36
C LEU A 67 11.46 -13.91 7.87
N CYS A 68 12.08 -14.73 7.03
CA CYS A 68 12.13 -14.51 5.58
C CYS A 68 10.71 -14.45 4.99
N LYS A 69 9.84 -15.40 5.33
CA LYS A 69 8.42 -15.40 4.89
C LYS A 69 7.65 -14.19 5.39
N ASN A 70 7.94 -13.74 6.61
CA ASN A 70 7.31 -12.55 7.18
C ASN A 70 7.71 -11.30 6.41
N LYS A 71 9.00 -11.15 6.08
CA LYS A 71 9.51 -10.06 5.26
C LYS A 71 8.92 -10.07 3.85
N ASP A 72 8.89 -11.23 3.18
CA ASP A 72 8.30 -11.37 1.84
C ASP A 72 6.82 -10.96 1.83
N LYS A 73 6.04 -11.44 2.80
CA LYS A 73 4.62 -11.07 2.93
C LYS A 73 4.44 -9.59 3.23
N ALA A 74 5.28 -9.01 4.08
CA ALA A 74 5.23 -7.59 4.38
C ALA A 74 5.52 -6.75 3.15
N VAL A 75 6.54 -7.10 2.34
CA VAL A 75 6.84 -6.44 1.07
C VAL A 75 5.66 -6.50 0.12
N VAL A 76 5.04 -7.67 -0.04
CA VAL A 76 3.83 -7.83 -0.88
C VAL A 76 2.69 -6.95 -0.38
N LEU A 77 2.43 -6.93 0.93
CA LEU A 77 1.40 -6.07 1.52
C LEU A 77 1.69 -4.59 1.27
N THR A 78 2.93 -4.16 1.45
CA THR A 78 3.36 -2.78 1.17
C THR A 78 3.17 -2.43 -0.31
N GLN A 79 3.50 -3.33 -1.24
CA GLN A 79 3.29 -3.11 -2.68
C GLN A 79 1.80 -3.01 -3.03
N LEU A 80 0.96 -3.89 -2.47
CA LEU A 80 -0.49 -3.83 -2.65
C LEU A 80 -1.05 -2.50 -2.13
N GLN A 81 -0.62 -2.06 -0.95
CA GLN A 81 -1.05 -0.78 -0.39
C GLN A 81 -0.67 0.40 -1.29
N HIS A 82 0.57 0.46 -1.79
CA HIS A 82 0.98 1.53 -2.70
C HIS A 82 0.16 1.56 -4.00
N ASN A 83 -0.19 0.39 -4.55
CA ASN A 83 -1.02 0.30 -5.75
C ASN A 83 -2.44 0.86 -5.51
N HIS A 84 -3.02 0.64 -4.33
CA HIS A 84 -4.35 1.16 -3.97
C HIS A 84 -4.33 2.65 -3.58
N ILE A 85 -3.33 3.09 -2.81
CA ILE A 85 -3.17 4.50 -2.46
C ILE A 85 -2.95 5.35 -3.71
N GLY A 86 -2.18 4.85 -4.69
CA GLY A 86 -1.96 5.55 -5.95
C GLY A 86 -3.26 5.78 -6.74
N SER A 87 -4.16 4.81 -6.79
CA SER A 87 -5.44 4.97 -7.49
C SER A 87 -6.39 5.94 -6.80
N ASP A 88 -6.45 5.90 -5.47
CA ASP A 88 -7.32 6.79 -4.69
C ASP A 88 -6.82 8.24 -4.75
N GLN A 89 -5.49 8.44 -4.65
CA GLN A 89 -4.89 9.75 -4.81
C GLN A 89 -5.13 10.31 -6.21
N ASN A 90 -4.93 9.52 -7.26
CA ASN A 90 -5.20 9.95 -8.63
C ASN A 90 -6.68 10.31 -8.86
N TYR A 91 -7.62 9.57 -8.24
CA TYR A 91 -9.04 9.90 -8.31
C TYR A 91 -9.36 11.23 -7.60
N LEU A 92 -8.80 11.44 -6.40
CA LEU A 92 -8.96 12.69 -5.66
C LEU A 92 -8.35 13.88 -6.42
N ASP A 93 -7.15 13.72 -6.97
CA ASP A 93 -6.47 14.75 -7.76
C ASP A 93 -7.25 15.05 -9.05
N THR A 94 -7.72 14.03 -9.77
CA THR A 94 -8.57 14.20 -10.97
C THR A 94 -9.88 14.91 -10.62
N LYS A 95 -10.50 14.57 -9.49
CA LYS A 95 -11.73 15.20 -9.03
C LYS A 95 -11.52 16.66 -8.63
N ASP A 96 -10.42 16.96 -7.97
CA ASP A 96 -10.04 18.33 -7.60
C ASP A 96 -9.76 19.19 -8.84
N GLU A 97 -9.04 18.65 -9.82
CA GLU A 97 -8.81 19.29 -11.11
C GLU A 97 -10.13 19.55 -11.85
N TYR A 98 -11.03 18.57 -11.89
CA TYR A 98 -12.35 18.70 -12.51
C TYR A 98 -13.22 19.75 -11.82
N ASN A 99 -13.26 19.74 -10.48
CA ASN A 99 -13.99 20.75 -9.70
C ASN A 99 -13.42 22.15 -9.93
N THR A 100 -12.10 22.28 -9.97
CA THR A 100 -11.43 23.55 -10.26
C THR A 100 -11.78 24.06 -11.66
N ALA A 101 -11.79 23.18 -12.66
CA ALA A 101 -12.18 23.53 -14.04
C ALA A 101 -13.65 23.95 -14.13
N ILE A 102 -14.56 23.24 -13.46
CA ILE A 102 -15.98 23.60 -13.39
C ILE A 102 -16.16 24.97 -12.73
N VAL A 103 -15.56 25.20 -11.56
CA VAL A 103 -15.68 26.48 -10.84
C VAL A 103 -15.17 27.63 -11.70
N LYS A 104 -14.03 27.47 -12.38
CA LYS A 104 -13.50 28.49 -13.31
C LYS A 104 -14.46 28.76 -14.47
N THR A 105 -15.03 27.71 -15.07
CA THR A 105 -15.96 27.82 -16.21
C THR A 105 -17.26 28.51 -15.81
N VAL A 106 -17.82 28.17 -14.65
CA VAL A 106 -19.05 28.80 -14.12
C VAL A 106 -18.81 30.29 -13.86
N ASN A 107 -17.69 30.63 -13.22
CA ASN A 107 -17.40 32.02 -12.88
C ASN A 107 -17.20 32.88 -14.14
N LEU A 108 -16.52 32.33 -15.15
CA LEU A 108 -16.31 33.00 -16.44
C LEU A 108 -17.62 33.11 -17.24
N GLY A 109 -18.46 32.08 -17.22
CA GLY A 109 -19.78 32.06 -17.87
C GLY A 109 -20.73 33.10 -17.30
N ILE A 110 -20.79 33.25 -15.98
CA ILE A 110 -21.60 34.30 -15.32
C ILE A 110 -21.15 35.69 -15.77
N GLY A 111 -19.84 35.93 -15.84
CA GLY A 111 -19.28 37.20 -16.33
C GLY A 111 -19.73 37.55 -17.74
N ILE A 112 -19.75 36.57 -18.66
CA ILE A 112 -20.21 36.77 -20.04
C ILE A 112 -21.69 37.13 -20.08
N ILE A 113 -22.55 36.41 -19.33
CA ILE A 113 -24.00 36.67 -19.33
C ILE A 113 -24.30 38.07 -18.78
N VAL A 114 -23.61 38.49 -17.71
CA VAL A 114 -23.76 39.83 -17.14
C VAL A 114 -23.34 40.91 -18.15
N LEU A 115 -22.22 40.73 -18.85
CA LEU A 115 -21.77 41.66 -19.89
C LEU A 115 -22.78 41.78 -21.03
N ILE A 116 -23.32 40.65 -21.50
CA ILE A 116 -24.36 40.64 -22.54
C ILE A 116 -25.61 41.41 -22.06
N GLY A 117 -26.04 41.20 -20.82
CA GLY A 117 -27.17 41.93 -20.23
C GLY A 117 -26.95 43.44 -20.13
N LEU A 118 -25.75 43.86 -19.72
CA LEU A 118 -25.36 45.28 -19.67
C LEU A 118 -25.34 45.91 -21.07
N ILE A 119 -24.78 45.21 -22.06
CA ILE A 119 -24.77 45.70 -23.45
C ILE A 119 -26.20 45.84 -23.97
N TYR A 120 -27.08 44.87 -23.70
CA TYR A 120 -28.45 44.90 -24.17
C TYR A 120 -29.26 46.06 -23.57
N THR A 121 -29.09 46.30 -22.27
CA THR A 121 -29.76 47.41 -21.56
C THR A 121 -29.23 48.78 -21.99
N ASN A 122 -27.92 48.95 -22.17
CA ASN A 122 -27.33 50.21 -22.64
C ASN A 122 -27.67 50.53 -24.10
N ARG A 123 -28.02 49.53 -24.91
CA ARG A 123 -28.36 49.69 -26.33
C ARG A 123 -29.86 49.87 -26.58
N ASN A 124 -30.70 49.58 -25.57
CA ASN A 124 -32.15 49.73 -25.60
C ASN A 124 -32.65 50.90 -24.73
N ILE A 125 -31.72 51.77 -24.32
CA ILE A 125 -31.91 53.16 -23.86
C ILE A 125 -31.44 54.06 -25.00
#